data_AF-A0A945FRZ4-F1
#
_entry.id   AF-A0A945FRZ4-F1
#
_cell.length_a   1.000
_cell.length_b   1.000
_cell.length_c   1.000
_cell.angle_alpha   90.00
_cell.angle_beta   90.00
_cell.angle_gamma   90.00
#
_symmetry.space_group_name_H-M   'P 1'
#
loop_
_entity.id
_entity.type
_entity.pdbx_description
1 polymer ?
#
loop_
_entity_poly.entity_id
_entity_poly.type
_entity_poly.pdbx_seq_one_letter_code
_entity_poly.pdbx_strand_id
1 'polypeptide(L)'
;LKHVSFQQRQRAAELQTWRENNPYVAQACRKAAKGLSHVHTDFLTTLAEEAAESADDFTDSEYALGEFIDRYGPRLAHFNGVMQLLSQLAMPEDENQN
;
A
#
# COMPACT_ATOMS: atom_id res chain seq x y z
N LEU A 1 -25.35 9.51 5.85
CA LEU A 1 -24.31 9.36 6.90
C LEU A 1 -24.50 8.10 7.76
N LYS A 2 -25.66 7.85 8.38
CA LYS A 2 -25.89 6.63 9.20
C LYS A 2 -25.69 5.30 8.45
N HIS A 3 -26.19 5.17 7.22
CA HIS A 3 -26.05 3.95 6.41
C HIS A 3 -24.60 3.60 6.05
N VAL A 4 -23.76 4.60 5.74
CA VAL A 4 -22.34 4.41 5.42
C VAL A 4 -21.59 3.84 6.63
N SER A 5 -21.87 4.37 7.83
CA SER A 5 -21.26 3.88 9.07
C SER A 5 -21.68 2.45 9.44
N PHE A 6 -22.86 2.01 9.02
CA PHE A 6 -23.33 0.65 9.23
C PHE A 6 -22.63 -0.34 8.29
N GLN A 7 -22.52 -0.01 7.00
CA GLN A 7 -21.80 -0.83 6.02
C GLN A 7 -20.32 -0.99 6.35
N GLN A 8 -19.66 0.06 6.85
CA GLN A 8 -18.27 -0.01 7.30
C GLN A 8 -18.08 -1.00 8.47
N ARG A 9 -18.99 -1.00 9.45
CA ARG A 9 -18.95 -1.94 10.58
C ARG A 9 -19.21 -3.37 10.13
N GLN A 10 -20.18 -3.58 9.25
CA GLN A 10 -20.47 -4.91 8.70
C GLN A 10 -19.26 -5.50 7.99
N ARG A 11 -18.60 -4.72 7.13
CA ARG A 11 -17.37 -5.15 6.45
C ARG A 11 -16.23 -5.45 7.43
N ALA A 12 -16.09 -4.66 8.49
CA ALA A 12 -15.08 -4.91 9.51
C ALA A 12 -15.31 -6.24 10.25
N ALA A 13 -16.57 -6.55 10.59
CA ALA A 13 -16.96 -7.80 11.23
C ALA A 13 -16.72 -9.01 10.31
N GLU A 14 -17.10 -8.92 9.03
CA GLU A 14 -16.84 -9.99 8.05
C GLU A 14 -15.36 -10.27 7.88
N LEU A 15 -14.55 -9.21 7.82
CA LEU A 15 -13.10 -9.33 7.70
C LEU A 15 -12.47 -9.91 8.97
N GLN A 16 -12.99 -9.58 10.15
CA GLN A 16 -12.58 -10.20 11.40
C GLN A 16 -12.88 -11.71 11.39
N THR A 17 -14.12 -12.09 11.11
CA THR A 17 -14.53 -13.51 10.99
C THR A 17 -13.68 -14.25 9.94
N TRP A 18 -13.37 -13.61 8.81
CA TRP A 18 -12.50 -14.20 7.80
C TRP A 18 -11.10 -14.49 8.34
N ARG A 19 -10.49 -13.56 9.08
CA ARG A 19 -9.14 -13.75 9.66
C ARG A 19 -9.13 -14.89 10.69
N GLU A 20 -10.14 -14.94 11.55
CA GLU A 20 -10.30 -16.01 12.55
C GLU A 20 -10.41 -17.39 11.89
N ASN A 21 -11.08 -17.47 10.73
CA ASN A 21 -11.18 -18.70 9.93
C ASN A 21 -9.95 -18.98 9.05
N ASN A 22 -9.08 -18.00 8.82
CA ASN A 22 -7.91 -18.12 7.95
C ASN A 22 -6.62 -17.63 8.63
N PRO A 23 -6.27 -18.13 9.84
CA PRO A 23 -5.23 -17.55 10.68
C PRO A 23 -3.84 -17.61 10.04
N TYR A 24 -3.52 -18.69 9.32
CA TYR A 24 -2.25 -18.82 8.60
C TYR A 24 -2.09 -17.75 7.51
N VAL A 25 -3.13 -17.53 6.70
CA VAL A 25 -3.11 -16.55 5.61
C VAL A 25 -3.02 -15.14 6.19
N ALA A 26 -3.81 -14.82 7.21
CA ALA A 26 -3.78 -13.51 7.86
C ALA A 26 -2.40 -13.21 8.50
N GLN A 27 -1.72 -14.21 9.06
CA GLN A 27 -0.35 -14.06 9.55
C GLN A 27 0.68 -13.90 8.41
N ALA A 28 0.51 -14.64 7.32
CA ALA A 28 1.35 -14.48 6.13
C ALA A 28 1.21 -13.08 5.50
N CYS A 29 -0.02 -12.56 5.41
CA CYS A 29 -0.31 -11.19 4.97
C CYS A 29 0.39 -10.15 5.86
N ARG A 30 0.37 -10.33 7.19
CA ARG A 30 1.12 -9.48 8.13
C ARG A 30 2.62 -9.50 7.84
N LYS A 31 3.22 -10.69 7.71
CA LYS A 31 4.67 -10.82 7.44
C LYS A 31 5.03 -10.18 6.09
N ALA A 32 4.22 -10.41 5.07
CA ALA A 32 4.40 -9.82 3.75
C ALA A 32 4.29 -8.29 3.79
N ALA A 33 3.25 -7.74 4.42
CA ALA A 33 3.07 -6.29 4.56
C ALA A 33 4.27 -5.64 5.27
N LYS A 34 4.78 -6.25 6.36
CA LYS A 34 5.96 -5.73 7.07
C LYS A 34 7.21 -5.74 6.17
N GLY A 35 7.50 -6.86 5.50
CA GLY A 35 8.67 -6.95 4.62
C GLY A 35 8.58 -6.00 3.43
N LEU A 36 7.41 -5.91 2.81
CA LEU A 36 7.16 -5.03 1.67
C LEU A 36 7.11 -3.55 2.05
N SER A 37 6.80 -3.19 3.29
CA SER A 37 6.86 -1.80 3.76
C SER A 37 8.27 -1.21 3.61
N HIS A 38 9.31 -1.99 3.85
CA HIS A 38 10.69 -1.53 3.67
C HIS A 38 11.00 -1.34 2.19
N VAL A 39 10.70 -2.35 1.36
CA VAL A 39 10.89 -2.28 -0.10
C VAL A 39 10.11 -1.11 -0.73
N HIS A 40 8.90 -0.83 -0.23
CA HIS A 40 8.07 0.29 -0.65
C HIS A 40 8.70 1.64 -0.30
N THR A 41 9.29 1.74 0.88
CA THR A 41 10.01 2.96 1.31
C THR A 41 11.24 3.22 0.44
N ASP A 42 12.03 2.18 0.13
CA ASP A 42 13.20 2.29 -0.74
C ASP A 42 12.79 2.69 -2.18
N PHE A 43 11.71 2.10 -2.69
CA PHE A 43 11.15 2.45 -3.99
C PHE A 43 10.69 3.91 -4.06
N LEU A 44 9.99 4.38 -3.02
CA LEU A 44 9.55 5.78 -2.93
C LEU A 44 10.74 6.74 -2.83
N THR A 45 11.79 6.36 -2.10
CA THR A 45 13.01 7.16 -1.97
C THR A 45 13.66 7.35 -3.33
N THR A 46 13.87 6.26 -4.08
CA THR A 46 14.44 6.31 -5.44
C THR A 46 13.60 7.19 -6.38
N LEU A 47 12.28 7.02 -6.36
CA LEU A 47 11.35 7.81 -7.16
C LEU A 47 11.45 9.30 -6.82
N ALA A 48 11.48 9.63 -5.52
CA ALA A 48 11.53 11.01 -5.06
C ALA A 48 12.86 11.69 -5.42
N GLU A 49 13.98 10.96 -5.32
CA GLU A 49 15.31 11.45 -5.73
C GLU A 49 15.36 11.73 -7.24
N GLU A 50 14.95 10.78 -8.09
CA GLU A 50 14.94 10.99 -9.55
C GLU A 50 14.01 12.14 -9.96
N ALA A 51 12.86 12.27 -9.30
CA ALA A 51 11.94 13.37 -9.55
C ALA A 51 12.53 14.74 -9.18
N ALA A 52 13.26 14.81 -8.07
CA ALA A 52 13.91 16.03 -7.62
C ALA A 52 15.09 16.41 -8.53
N GLU A 53 15.87 15.43 -8.97
CA GLU A 53 17.02 15.63 -9.87
C GLU A 53 16.58 16.07 -11.27
N SER A 54 15.41 15.63 -11.73
CA SER A 54 14.91 15.87 -13.10
C SER A 54 13.83 16.96 -13.19
N ALA A 55 13.58 17.71 -12.11
CA ALA A 55 12.45 18.63 -12.03
C ALA A 55 12.50 19.77 -13.07
N ASP A 56 13.70 20.27 -13.38
CA ASP A 56 13.91 21.30 -14.40
C ASP A 56 13.58 20.72 -15.80
N ASP A 57 14.06 19.51 -16.10
CA ASP A 57 13.79 18.82 -17.37
C ASP A 57 12.30 18.54 -17.59
N PHE A 58 11.55 18.22 -16.53
CA PHE A 58 10.11 18.01 -16.60
C PHE A 58 9.33 19.30 -16.88
N THR A 59 9.86 20.44 -16.41
CA THR A 59 9.28 21.76 -16.68
C THR A 59 9.49 22.14 -18.14
N ASP A 60 10.67 21.81 -18.68
CA ASP A 60 11.05 22.15 -20.05
C ASP A 60 10.51 21.15 -21.09
N SER A 61 10.13 19.92 -20.69
CA SER A 61 9.70 18.85 -21.59
C SER A 61 8.57 17.98 -21.03
N GLU A 62 7.37 18.14 -21.60
CA GLU A 62 6.21 17.28 -21.32
C GLU A 62 6.48 15.79 -21.64
N TYR A 63 7.32 15.51 -22.64
CA TYR A 63 7.73 14.15 -22.97
C TYR A 63 8.58 13.52 -21.84
N ALA A 64 9.51 14.27 -21.27
CA ALA A 64 10.34 13.79 -20.16
C ALA A 64 9.49 13.49 -18.92
N LEU A 65 8.53 14.36 -18.61
CA LEU A 65 7.55 14.13 -17.55
C LEU A 65 6.68 12.88 -17.84
N GLY A 66 6.21 12.73 -19.09
CA GLY A 66 5.41 11.58 -19.52
C GLY A 66 6.15 10.25 -19.33
N GLU A 67 7.41 10.17 -19.78
CA GLU A 67 8.25 8.99 -19.59
C GLU A 67 8.47 8.64 -18.11
N PHE A 68 8.68 9.65 -17.26
CA PHE A 68 8.79 9.44 -15.81
C PHE A 68 7.48 8.88 -15.22
N ILE A 69 6.34 9.47 -15.58
CA ILE A 69 5.03 9.01 -15.13
C ILE A 69 4.74 7.59 -15.63
N ASP A 70 5.05 7.27 -16.89
CA ASP A 70 4.82 5.94 -17.46
C ASP A 70 5.74 4.88 -16.84
N ARG A 71 6.98 5.26 -16.49
CA ARG A 71 7.95 4.39 -15.82
C ARG A 71 7.50 4.01 -14.41
N TYR A 72 7.04 4.98 -13.63
CA TYR A 72 6.81 4.85 -12.19
C TYR A 72 5.34 4.74 -11.78
N GLY A 73 4.45 5.47 -12.44
CA GLY A 73 3.04 5.60 -12.07
C GLY A 73 2.30 4.27 -11.95
N PRO A 74 2.25 3.42 -12.99
CA PRO A 74 1.57 2.13 -12.94
C PRO A 74 2.14 1.20 -11.85
N ARG A 75 3.47 1.18 -11.68
CA ARG A 75 4.13 0.35 -10.67
C ARG A 75 3.82 0.82 -9.25
N LEU A 76 3.87 2.14 -9.00
CA LEU A 76 3.52 2.72 -7.71
C LEU A 76 2.05 2.45 -7.34
N ALA A 77 1.13 2.66 -8.28
CA ALA A 77 -0.29 2.40 -8.06
C ALA A 77 -0.56 0.93 -7.71
N HIS A 78 0.05 0.00 -8.46
CA HIS A 78 -0.05 -1.44 -8.16
C HIS A 78 0.56 -1.80 -6.81
N PHE A 79 1.74 -1.28 -6.49
CA PHE A 79 2.41 -1.60 -5.22
C PHE A 79 1.58 -1.09 -4.03
N ASN A 80 1.03 0.13 -4.12
CA ASN A 80 0.09 0.66 -3.12
C ASN A 80 -1.14 -0.24 -2.96
N GLY A 81 -1.74 -0.71 -4.06
CA GLY A 81 -2.87 -1.62 -4.02
C GLY A 81 -2.55 -2.96 -3.35
N VAL A 82 -1.38 -3.55 -3.65
CA VAL A 82 -0.90 -4.78 -2.99
C VAL A 82 -0.71 -4.55 -1.50
N MET A 83 -0.02 -3.47 -1.10
CA MET A 83 0.19 -3.11 0.31
C MET A 83 -1.13 -2.92 1.06
N GLN A 84 -2.09 -2.23 0.43
CA GLN A 84 -3.39 -2.00 1.01
C GLN A 84 -4.18 -3.30 1.21
N LEU A 85 -4.15 -4.21 0.22
CA LEU A 85 -4.81 -5.51 0.32
C LEU A 85 -4.20 -6.37 1.43
N LEU A 86 -2.87 -6.47 1.48
CA LEU A 86 -2.18 -7.24 2.51
C LEU A 86 -2.45 -6.69 3.91
N SER A 87 -2.45 -5.36 4.06
CA SER A 87 -2.75 -4.70 5.35
C SER A 87 -4.19 -4.92 5.79
N GLN A 88 -5.15 -4.93 4.85
CA GLN A 88 -6.54 -5.26 5.17
C GLN A 88 -6.68 -6.72 5.64
N LEU A 89 -5.98 -7.67 5.02
CA LEU A 89 -6.09 -9.09 5.35
C LEU A 89 -5.21 -9.51 6.54
N ALA A 90 -4.24 -8.69 6.93
CA ALA A 90 -3.32 -8.98 8.02
C ALA A 90 -4.04 -9.13 9.37
N MET A 91 -3.49 -10.00 10.23
CA MET A 91 -3.87 -10.04 11.64
C MET A 91 -3.53 -8.69 12.32
N PRO A 92 -4.38 -8.17 13.22
CA PRO A 92 -4.09 -7.00 14.04
C PRO A 92 -2.79 -7.17 14.84
N GLU A 93 -2.17 -6.07 15.27
CA GLU A 93 -1.07 -6.15 16.25
C GLU A 93 -1.67 -6.54 17.59
N ASP A 94 -1.12 -7.58 18.22
CA ASP A 94 -1.33 -7.77 19.65
C ASP A 94 -0.59 -6.62 20.34
N GLU A 95 -1.32 -5.60 20.79
CA GLU A 95 -0.78 -4.45 21.54
C GLU A 95 -0.13 -4.86 22.88
N ASN A 96 -0.18 -6.14 23.28
CA ASN A 96 0.34 -6.68 24.54
C ASN A 96 1.69 -7.43 24.42
N GLN A 97 2.51 -7.17 23.40
CA GLN A 97 3.84 -7.78 23.24
C GLN A 97 5.01 -6.77 23.24
N ASN A 98 4.88 -5.65 23.95
CA ASN A 98 5.99 -4.76 24.29
C ASN A 98 6.17 -4.68 25.81
#